data_AF-A0AAV1TQL5-F1
#
_entry.id   AF-A0AAV1TQL5-F1
#
_cell.length_a   1.000
_cell.length_b   1.000
_cell.length_c   1.000
_cell.angle_alpha   90.00
_cell.angle_beta   90.00
_cell.angle_gamma   90.00
#
_symmetry.space_group_name_H-M   'P 1'
#
loop_
_entity.id
_entity.type
_entity.pdbx_description
1 polymer ?
#
loop_
_entity_poly.entity_id
_entity_poly.type
_entity_poly.pdbx_seq_one_letter_code
_entity_poly.pdbx_strand_id
1 'polypeptide(L)'
;MNMLDVEDDSFGVTREGCSHLSDSEWEVVGRMSVLMGETAISGMLKSLSKDQQQAAIDKFLQEELAVEKQKIALLQQQGSHLSMGGPTHIRRPKP
;
A
#
# COMPACT_ATOMS: atom_id res chain seq x y z
N MET A 1 4.35 44.31 15.87
CA MET A 1 3.39 43.31 16.38
C MET A 1 3.48 42.10 15.48
N ASN A 2 3.68 40.93 16.09
CA ASN A 2 3.85 39.65 15.42
C ASN A 2 2.48 39.16 14.95
N MET A 3 2.33 38.84 13.66
CA MET A 3 1.12 38.22 13.11
C MET A 3 1.53 37.19 12.07
N LEU A 4 2.40 36.27 12.48
CA LEU A 4 2.52 34.96 11.86
C LEU A 4 1.67 34.00 12.70
N ASP A 5 0.38 34.29 12.75
CA ASP A 5 -0.65 33.28 12.94
C ASP A 5 -1.28 33.11 11.55
N VAL A 6 -0.45 32.68 10.60
CA VAL A 6 -1.00 31.90 9.51
C VAL A 6 -1.37 30.63 10.24
N GLU A 7 -2.65 30.52 10.60
CA GLU A 7 -3.20 29.25 11.03
C GLU A 7 -2.61 28.22 10.08
N ASP A 8 -1.94 27.23 10.67
CA ASP A 8 -1.49 26.04 9.98
C ASP A 8 -2.77 25.34 9.48
N ASP A 9 -3.37 25.91 8.43
CA ASP A 9 -4.29 25.25 7.52
C ASP A 9 -3.46 24.29 6.67
N SER A 10 -2.58 23.54 7.36
CA SER A 10 -2.08 22.29 6.88
C SER A 10 -3.31 21.41 6.83
N PHE A 11 -3.97 21.47 5.69
CA PHE A 11 -4.97 20.51 5.27
C PHE A 11 -4.42 19.08 5.29
N GLY A 12 -3.10 18.91 5.53
CA GLY A 12 -2.43 17.67 5.84
C GLY A 12 -2.87 17.03 7.15
N VAL A 13 -2.71 15.72 7.19
CA VAL A 13 -2.85 14.97 8.43
C VAL A 13 -1.48 15.00 9.12
N THR A 14 -1.42 15.37 10.39
CA THR A 14 -0.15 15.49 11.13
C THR A 14 0.08 14.26 12.00
N ARG A 15 1.36 13.90 12.20
CA ARG A 15 1.74 12.77 13.06
C ARG A 15 1.17 12.93 14.47
N GLU A 16 1.11 14.17 14.95
CA GLU A 16 0.58 14.53 16.27
C GLU A 16 -0.94 14.28 16.37
N GLY A 17 -1.70 14.64 15.33
CA GLY A 17 -3.14 14.35 15.23
C GLY A 17 -3.47 12.86 15.14
N CYS A 18 -2.50 12.07 14.65
CA CYS A 18 -2.58 10.61 14.55
C CYS A 18 -1.57 9.91 15.49
N SER A 19 -1.32 10.48 16.67
CA SER A 19 -0.39 9.94 17.68
C SER A 19 -0.75 8.55 18.21
N HIS A 20 -1.99 8.11 18.00
CA HIS A 20 -2.47 6.78 18.36
C HIS A 20 -2.10 5.71 17.32
N LEU A 21 -1.71 6.10 16.11
CA LEU A 21 -1.23 5.19 15.08
C LEU A 21 0.23 4.82 15.34
N SER A 22 0.56 3.55 15.18
CA SER A 22 1.94 3.06 15.08
C SER A 22 2.67 3.68 13.89
N ASP A 23 4.00 3.57 13.87
CA ASP A 23 4.81 4.08 12.76
C ASP A 23 4.44 3.41 11.43
N SER A 24 4.15 2.10 11.44
CA SER A 24 3.71 1.38 10.24
C SER A 24 2.34 1.82 9.74
N GLU A 25 1.39 2.12 10.64
CA GLU A 25 0.07 2.64 10.26
C GLU A 25 0.18 4.06 9.71
N TRP A 26 1.11 4.85 10.25
CA TRP A 26 1.42 6.18 9.72
C TRP A 26 2.00 6.14 8.30
N GLU A 27 2.90 5.19 8.02
CA GLU A 27 3.41 4.99 6.67
C GLU A 27 2.29 4.64 5.67
N VAL A 28 1.29 3.88 6.11
CA VAL A 28 0.12 3.56 5.28
C VAL A 28 -0.67 4.81 4.95
N VAL A 29 -0.90 5.69 5.92
CA VAL A 29 -1.57 6.99 5.70
C VAL A 29 -0.82 7.82 4.66
N GLY A 30 0.52 7.80 4.68
CA GLY A 30 1.36 8.41 3.65
C GLY A 30 1.12 7.80 2.26
N ARG A 31 1.08 6.47 2.13
CA ARG A 31 0.79 5.78 0.86
C ARG A 31 -0.63 6.06 0.35
N MET A 32 -1.62 6.02 1.23
CA MET A 32 -3.00 6.40 0.91
C MET A 32 -3.08 7.83 0.39
N SER A 33 -2.31 8.76 0.99
CA SER A 33 -2.26 10.16 0.57
C SER A 33 -1.64 10.34 -0.82
N VAL A 34 -0.65 9.52 -1.18
CA VAL A 34 -0.08 9.50 -2.54
C VAL A 34 -1.10 8.99 -3.57
N LEU A 35 -1.91 7.99 -3.20
CA LEU A 35 -2.89 7.37 -4.11
C LEU A 35 -4.16 8.20 -4.29
N MET A 36 -4.68 8.78 -3.21
CA MET A 36 -6.00 9.43 -3.17
C MET A 36 -5.93 10.95 -2.97
N GLY A 37 -4.75 11.48 -2.65
CA GLY A 37 -4.55 12.88 -2.29
C GLY A 37 -4.63 13.11 -0.78
N GLU A 38 -3.69 13.90 -0.28
CA GLU A 38 -3.54 14.23 1.14
C GLU A 38 -4.81 14.89 1.73
N THR A 39 -5.43 15.82 1.00
CA THR A 39 -6.67 16.48 1.46
C THR A 39 -7.83 15.50 1.64
N ALA A 40 -7.95 14.51 0.74
CA ALA A 40 -9.02 13.52 0.81
C ALA A 40 -8.81 12.58 2.02
N ILE A 41 -7.58 12.13 2.23
CA ILE A 41 -7.22 11.26 3.37
C ILE A 41 -7.34 12.01 4.69
N SER A 42 -6.87 13.26 4.76
CA SER A 42 -7.00 14.11 5.94
C SER A 42 -8.48 14.36 6.29
N GLY A 43 -9.31 14.72 5.31
CA GLY A 43 -10.75 14.88 5.51
C GLY A 43 -11.44 13.60 5.98
N MET A 44 -11.08 12.47 5.38
CA MET A 44 -11.58 11.15 5.80
C MET A 44 -11.17 10.84 7.24
N LEU A 45 -9.88 10.93 7.59
CA LEU A 45 -9.39 10.61 8.94
C LEU A 45 -10.00 11.54 10.00
N LYS A 46 -10.12 12.85 9.72
CA LYS A 46 -10.78 13.81 10.61
C LYS A 46 -12.27 13.49 10.84
N SER A 47 -12.94 12.85 9.89
CA SER A 47 -14.35 12.44 10.00
C SER A 47 -14.58 11.12 10.75
N LEU A 48 -13.51 10.32 10.93
CA LEU A 48 -13.58 8.99 11.51
C LEU A 48 -13.13 9.00 12.98
N SER A 49 -13.79 8.18 13.80
CA SER A 49 -13.28 7.86 15.15
C SER A 49 -11.98 7.06 15.08
N LYS A 50 -11.21 7.01 16.16
CA LYS A 50 -9.91 6.30 16.21
C LYS A 50 -10.01 4.84 15.75
N ASP A 51 -11.02 4.11 16.21
CA ASP A 51 -11.24 2.71 15.82
C ASP A 51 -11.59 2.59 14.33
N GLN A 52 -12.31 3.56 13.78
CA GLN A 52 -12.63 3.61 12.35
C GLN A 52 -11.44 4.01 11.49
N GLN A 53 -10.57 4.91 11.98
CA GLN A 53 -9.30 5.24 11.30
C GLN A 53 -8.44 3.98 11.21
N GLN A 54 -8.29 3.25 12.31
CA GLN A 54 -7.56 2.01 12.36
C GLN A 54 -8.14 0.96 11.40
N ALA A 55 -9.44 0.73 11.45
CA ALA A 55 -10.11 -0.22 10.55
C ALA A 55 -9.94 0.15 9.06
N ALA A 56 -9.95 1.45 8.72
CA ALA A 56 -9.72 1.91 7.36
C ALA A 56 -8.28 1.66 6.89
N ILE A 57 -7.30 1.90 7.75
CA ILE A 57 -5.88 1.63 7.50
C ILE A 57 -5.64 0.12 7.32
N ASP A 58 -6.20 -0.70 8.21
CA ASP A 58 -6.08 -2.15 8.15
C ASP A 58 -6.70 -2.71 6.87
N LYS A 59 -7.87 -2.19 6.48
CA LYS A 59 -8.53 -2.58 5.23
C LYS A 59 -7.68 -2.25 4.02
N PHE A 60 -7.10 -1.04 3.98
CA PHE A 60 -6.21 -0.64 2.89
C PHE A 60 -5.00 -1.57 2.79
N LEU A 61 -4.35 -1.90 3.91
CA LEU A 61 -3.23 -2.85 3.96
C LEU A 61 -3.63 -4.24 3.46
N GLN A 62 -4.80 -4.74 3.85
CA GLN A 62 -5.29 -6.04 3.40
C GLN A 62 -5.54 -6.08 1.89
N GLU A 63 -6.13 -5.02 1.34
CA GLU A 63 -6.36 -4.89 -0.11
C GLU A 63 -5.02 -4.78 -0.87
N GLU A 64 -4.08 -3.96 -0.40
CA GLU A 64 -2.73 -3.82 -0.97
C GLU A 64 -1.99 -5.16 -0.95
N LEU A 65 -2.04 -5.90 0.17
CA LEU A 65 -1.44 -7.22 0.30
C LEU A 65 -2.10 -8.27 -0.60
N ALA A 66 -3.42 -8.23 -0.77
CA ALA A 66 -4.15 -9.15 -1.63
C ALA A 66 -3.76 -8.95 -3.11
N VAL A 67 -3.67 -7.70 -3.55
CA VAL A 67 -3.20 -7.33 -4.89
C VAL A 67 -1.78 -7.84 -5.11
N GLU A 68 -0.88 -7.64 -4.15
CA GLU A 68 0.52 -8.06 -4.31
C GLU A 68 0.66 -9.59 -4.32
N LYS A 69 -0.08 -10.30 -3.45
CA LYS A 69 -0.15 -11.77 -3.49
C LYS A 69 -0.66 -12.29 -4.83
N GLN A 70 -1.64 -11.62 -5.43
CA GLN A 70 -2.16 -12.00 -6.75
C GLN A 70 -1.09 -11.83 -7.84
N LYS A 71 -0.32 -10.73 -7.81
CA LYS A 71 0.80 -10.52 -8.75
C LYS A 71 1.86 -11.62 -8.60
N ILE A 72 2.22 -11.96 -7.36
CA ILE A 72 3.18 -13.05 -7.09
C ILE A 72 2.67 -14.37 -7.66
N ALA A 73 1.39 -14.70 -7.41
CA ALA A 73 0.79 -15.93 -7.93
C ALA A 73 0.79 -15.97 -9.47
N LEU A 74 0.53 -14.85 -10.13
CA LEU A 74 0.59 -14.73 -11.58
C LEU A 74 2.02 -14.96 -12.11
N LEU A 75 3.02 -14.34 -11.49
CA LEU A 75 4.43 -14.51 -11.87
C LEU A 75 4.90 -15.96 -11.68
N GLN A 76 4.47 -16.62 -10.60
CA GLN A 76 4.77 -18.03 -10.35
C GLN A 76 4.15 -18.95 -11.40
N GLN A 77 2.92 -18.69 -11.84
CA GLN A 77 2.27 -19.45 -12.91
C GLN A 77 3.00 -19.26 -14.25
N GLN A 78 3.42 -18.04 -14.58
CA GLN A 78 4.18 -17.75 -15.80
C GLN A 78 5.54 -18.47 -15.80
N GLY A 79 6.26 -18.46 -14.67
CA GLY A 79 7.51 -19.21 -14.52
C GLY A 79 7.33 -20.71 -14.67
N SER A 80 6.20 -21.25 -14.18
CA SER A 80 5.87 -22.68 -14.29
C SER A 80 5.56 -23.10 -15.73
N HIS A 81 4.92 -22.24 -16.52
CA HIS A 81 4.64 -22.50 -17.94
C HIS A 81 5.90 -22.48 -18.81
N LEU A 82 6.88 -21.64 -18.48
CA LEU A 82 8.18 -21.60 -19.17
C LEU A 82 9.10 -22.77 -18.78
N SER A 83 8.88 -23.38 -17.60
CA SER A 83 9.70 -24.51 -17.12
C SER A 83 9.24 -25.89 -17.62
N MET A 84 8.07 -25.98 -18.28
CA MET A 84 7.58 -27.22 -18.92
C MET A 84 8.22 -27.51 -20.30
N GLY A 85 9.23 -26.73 -20.71
CA GLY A 85 10.15 -27.10 -21.79
C GLY A 85 11.19 -28.12 -21.33
N GLY A 86 10.75 -29.33 -20.97
CA GLY A 86 11.65 -30.43 -20.60
C GLY A 86 12.62 -30.79 -21.73
N PRO A 87 13.81 -31.35 -21.41
CA PRO A 87 14.91 -31.50 -22.34
C PRO A 87 14.51 -32.33 -23.57
N THR A 88 14.54 -31.71 -24.75
CA THR A 88 14.44 -32.40 -26.04
C THR A 88 15.48 -33.51 -26.06
N HIS A 89 15.04 -34.76 -25.96
CA HIS A 89 15.90 -35.92 -26.17
C HIS A 89 16.37 -35.92 -27.63
N ILE A 90 17.52 -35.28 -27.88
CA ILE A 90 18.24 -35.37 -29.14
C ILE A 90 18.74 -36.81 -29.24
N ARG A 91 18.00 -37.67 -29.96
CA ARG A 91 18.49 -38.99 -30.37
C ARG A 91 19.73 -38.78 -31.24
N ARG A 92 20.92 -39.03 -30.67
CA ARG A 92 22.13 -39.19 -31.47
C ARG A 92 21.98 -40.43 -32.36
N PRO A 93 22.22 -40.33 -33.68
CA PRO A 93 22.34 -41.52 -34.51
C PRO A 93 23.64 -42.25 -34.16
N LYS A 94 23.55 -43.57 -34.00
CA LYS A 94 24.68 -44.47 -33.70
C LYS A 94 25.40 -44.83 -35.02
N PRO A 95 26.74 -44.99 -35.02
CA PRO A 95 27.56 -45.22 -36.22
C PRO A 95 27.19 -46.48 -37.00
#